data_AF-W5NQI6-F1
#
_entry.id   AF-W5NQI6-F1
#
_cell.length_a   1.000
_cell.length_b   1.000
_cell.length_c   1.000
_cell.angle_alpha   90.00
_cell.angle_beta   90.00
_cell.angle_gamma   90.00
#
_symmetry.space_group_name_H-M   'P 1'
#
loop_
_entity.id
_entity.type
_entity.pdbx_description
1 polymer ?
#
loop_
_entity_poly.entity_id
_entity_poly.type
_entity_poly.pdbx_seq_one_letter_code
_entity_poly.pdbx_strand_id
1 'polypeptide(L)' 'SRESNMHHQQLYWSHPRKFSQGSRSCRACSNRHGLIRKKYGLNMCRQCFRQYAKDVASLSWT' A
#
# COMPACT_ATOMS: atom_id res chain seq x y z
N SER A 1 38.28 -5.11 3.24
CA SER A 1 36.95 -5.37 2.65
C SER A 1 35.74 -5.06 3.56
N ARG A 2 35.89 -4.30 4.66
CA ARG A 2 34.76 -3.99 5.58
C ARG A 2 34.14 -2.58 5.36
N GLU A 3 34.83 -1.67 4.69
CA GLU A 3 34.36 -0.28 4.48
C GLU A 3 33.31 -0.12 3.37
N SER A 4 33.34 -0.95 2.32
CA SER A 4 32.35 -0.91 1.23
C SER A 4 30.92 -1.22 1.69
N ASN A 5 30.75 -1.98 2.78
CA ASN A 5 29.43 -2.33 3.32
C ASN A 5 28.70 -1.13 3.98
N MET A 6 29.42 -0.13 4.49
CA MET A 6 28.81 1.01 5.19
C MET A 6 28.20 2.02 4.20
N HIS A 7 28.83 2.18 3.03
CA HIS A 7 28.37 3.12 2.00
C HIS A 7 27.05 2.67 1.34
N HIS A 8 26.89 1.36 1.12
CA HIS A 8 25.64 0.81 0.58
C HIS A 8 24.45 0.98 1.54
N GLN A 9 24.68 0.93 2.85
CA GLN A 9 23.62 1.08 3.84
C GLN A 9 23.07 2.51 3.91
N GLN A 10 23.91 3.53 3.72
CA GLN A 10 23.47 4.94 3.70
C GLN A 10 22.68 5.30 2.44
N LEU A 11 22.96 4.63 1.32
CA LEU A 11 22.24 4.84 0.06
C LEU A 11 20.91 4.09 0.02
N TYR A 12 20.82 2.94 0.70
CA TYR A 12 19.61 2.14 0.78
C TYR A 12 18.51 2.89 1.55
N TRP A 13 17.35 3.11 0.93
CA TRP A 13 16.22 3.87 1.52
C TRP A 13 16.47 5.35 1.84
N SER A 14 17.51 5.95 1.28
CA SER A 14 17.81 7.40 1.39
C SER A 14 16.68 8.31 0.89
N HIS A 15 15.91 7.89 -0.13
CA HIS A 15 14.84 8.71 -0.71
C HIS A 15 13.59 8.79 0.20
N PRO A 16 13.12 10.01 0.54
CA PRO A 16 11.95 10.20 1.38
C PRO A 16 10.65 9.75 0.69
N ARG A 17 9.94 8.77 1.27
CA ARG A 17 8.67 8.22 0.74
C ARG A 17 7.43 8.62 1.55
N LYS A 18 7.31 9.91 1.93
CA LYS A 18 6.17 10.37 2.75
C LYS A 18 4.89 10.61 1.95
N PHE A 19 5.00 11.13 0.72
CA PHE A 19 3.82 11.61 -0.03
C PHE A 19 3.62 10.98 -1.41
N SER A 20 4.66 10.35 -1.98
CA SER A 20 4.65 9.80 -3.34
C SER A 20 3.68 8.63 -3.54
N GLN A 21 3.37 8.26 -4.78
CA GLN A 21 2.48 7.14 -5.06
C GLN A 21 2.96 5.82 -4.42
N GLY A 22 4.28 5.61 -4.35
CA GLY A 22 4.89 4.44 -3.72
C GLY A 22 5.01 4.49 -2.20
N SER A 23 4.60 5.59 -1.55
CA SER A 23 4.51 5.69 -0.08
C SER A 23 3.41 4.83 0.51
N ARG A 24 2.36 4.55 -0.29
CA ARG A 24 1.13 3.89 0.17
C ARG A 24 0.93 2.62 -0.64
N SER A 25 0.73 1.52 0.06
CA SER A 25 0.36 0.22 -0.49
C SER A 25 -1.05 -0.14 -0.03
N CYS A 26 -1.72 -1.01 -0.80
CA CYS A 26 -2.98 -1.59 -0.36
C CYS A 26 -2.75 -2.43 0.89
N ARG A 27 -3.65 -2.32 1.88
CA ARG A 27 -3.59 -3.14 3.11
C ARG A 27 -3.70 -4.65 2.87
N ALA A 28 -4.43 -5.07 1.84
CA ALA A 28 -4.67 -6.49 1.55
C ALA A 28 -3.71 -7.06 0.50
N CYS A 29 -3.51 -6.34 -0.61
CA CYS A 29 -2.79 -6.84 -1.78
C CYS A 29 -1.33 -6.32 -1.86
N SER A 30 -0.91 -5.41 -0.96
CA SER A 30 0.38 -4.68 -1.00
C SER A 30 0.70 -3.97 -2.32
N ASN A 31 -0.22 -3.97 -3.29
CA ASN A 31 -0.08 -3.32 -4.57
C ASN A 31 -0.14 -1.79 -4.39
N ARG A 32 0.70 -1.08 -5.15
CA ARG A 32 0.77 0.39 -5.18
C ARG A 32 -0.10 1.00 -6.29
N HIS A 33 -0.54 0.16 -7.24
CA HIS A 33 -1.32 0.57 -8.40
C HIS A 33 -2.82 0.49 -8.10
N GLY A 34 -3.58 1.46 -8.60
CA GLY A 34 -5.04 1.44 -8.48
C GLY A 34 -5.54 1.53 -7.03
N LEU A 35 -4.77 2.20 -6.17
CA LEU A 35 -5.17 2.49 -4.80
C LEU A 35 -6.35 3.48 -4.82
N ILE A 36 -7.47 3.09 -4.23
CA ILE A 36 -8.59 4.00 -4.00
C ILE A 36 -8.17 4.92 -2.86
N ARG A 37 -8.10 6.23 -3.12
CA ARG A 37 -7.57 7.24 -2.17
C ARG A 37 -8.61 8.22 -1.64
N LYS A 38 -9.75 8.34 -2.33
CA LYS A 38 -10.53 9.58 -2.33
C LYS A 38 -11.74 9.64 -1.37
N LYS A 39 -12.02 8.58 -0.60
CA LYS A 39 -13.14 8.58 0.36
C LYS A 39 -12.81 7.67 1.55
N TYR A 40 -12.82 8.22 2.77
CA TYR A 40 -12.75 7.51 4.07
C TYR A 40 -11.43 6.84 4.52
N GLY A 41 -10.27 7.13 3.89
CA GLY A 41 -8.99 6.53 4.36
C GLY A 41 -8.86 5.01 4.12
N LEU A 42 -9.72 4.45 3.26
CA LEU A 42 -9.60 3.07 2.77
C LEU A 42 -8.39 2.97 1.81
N ASN A 43 -7.19 2.77 2.35
CA ASN A 43 -5.97 2.45 1.59
C ASN A 43 -6.06 1.05 0.98
N MET A 44 -7.01 0.83 0.07
CA MET A 44 -7.26 -0.46 -0.60
C MET A 44 -7.18 -0.34 -2.12
N CYS A 45 -6.76 -1.41 -2.78
CA CYS A 45 -6.78 -1.52 -4.24
C CYS A 45 -8.22 -1.78 -4.74
N ARG A 46 -8.55 -1.29 -5.94
CA ARG A 46 -9.92 -1.42 -6.51
C ARG A 46 -10.47 -2.85 -6.57
N GLN A 47 -9.59 -3.84 -6.73
CA GLN A 47 -9.97 -5.26 -6.78
C GLN A 47 -10.36 -5.77 -5.39
N CYS A 48 -9.53 -5.49 -4.37
CA CYS A 48 -9.84 -5.85 -2.98
C CYS A 48 -11.12 -5.16 -2.48
N PHE A 49 -11.34 -3.89 -2.83
CA PHE A 49 -12.56 -3.18 -2.42
C PHE A 49 -13.84 -3.88 -2.89
N ARG A 50 -13.86 -4.40 -4.13
CA ARG A 50 -15.04 -5.10 -4.67
C ARG A 50 -15.28 -6.45 -3.99
N GLN A 51 -14.23 -7.11 -3.51
CA GLN A 51 -14.37 -8.35 -2.75
C GLN A 51 -15.00 -8.07 -1.38
N TYR A 52 -14.43 -7.15 -0.61
CA TYR A 52 -14.97 -6.78 0.71
C TYR A 52 -16.38 -6.19 0.65
N ALA A 53 -16.71 -5.43 -0.40
CA ALA A 53 -18.06 -4.90 -0.56
C ALA A 53 -19.11 -6.00 -0.79
N LYS A 54 -18.76 -7.08 -1.52
CA LYS A 54 -19.64 -8.24 -1.70
C LYS A 54 -19.86 -8.97 -0.37
N ASP A 55 -18.79 -9.17 0.40
CA ASP A 55 -18.87 -9.91 1.66
C ASP A 55 -19.67 -9.12 2.73
N VAL A 56 -19.51 -7.80 2.82
CA VAL A 56 -20.28 -6.94 3.74
C VAL A 56 -21.76 -6.85 3.34
N ALA A 57 -22.06 -6.69 2.05
CA ALA A 57 -23.45 -6.61 1.60
C ALA A 57 -24.18 -7.95 1.72
N SER A 58 -23.47 -9.07 1.64
CA SER A 58 -24.05 -10.41 1.82
C SER A 58 -24.47 -10.70 3.26
N LEU A 59 -23.81 -10.10 4.26
CA LEU A 59 -24.05 -10.38 5.68
C LEU A 59 -25.16 -9.51 6.31
N SER A 60 -25.70 -8.53 5.59
CA SER A 60 -26.72 -7.60 6.11
C SER A 60 -28.10 -7.78 5.47
N TRP A 61 -28.29 -8.78 4.61
CA TRP A 61 -29.52 -9.02 3.84
C TRP A 61 -30.03 -10.48 3.89
N THR A 62 -29.53 -11.26 4.85
CA THR A 62 -30.14 -12.52 5.34
C THR A 62 -30.28 -12.40 6.84
#